data_AF-A0A080LUE8-F1
#
_entry.id   AF-A0A080LUE8-F1
#
_cell.length_a   1.000
_cell.length_b   1.000
_cell.length_c   1.000
_cell.angle_alpha   90.00
_cell.angle_beta   90.00
_cell.angle_gamma   90.00
#
_symmetry.space_group_name_H-M   'P 1'
#
loop_
_entity.id
_entity.type
_entity.pdbx_description
1 polymer ?
#
loop_
_entity_poly.entity_id
_entity_poly.type
_entity_poly.pdbx_seq_one_letter_code
_entity_poly.pdbx_strand_id
1 'polypeptide(L)'
;MALFYIGGIVKHAKALNAITNPGTNSYKRLVPHYEAPVKLAYSAKNRSASIRVPHVASDKARRIETRFPDPIANPYLCFSALLMAGLDGIQNRIHPGDPADKNLYDLPPEEDAKIPTVCASLEEALESLDKDREFLTRGGVFSDDWISAFIELKMDEVNKVRMTTHPVEFELYYSC
;
A
#
# COMPACT_ATOMS: atom_id res chain seq x y z
N MET A 1 -6.79 15.50 -13.56
CA MET A 1 -5.74 14.49 -13.84
C MET A 1 -5.05 14.00 -12.58
N ALA A 2 -4.44 14.86 -11.76
CA ALA A 2 -3.75 14.42 -10.53
C ALA A 2 -4.65 13.68 -9.54
N LEU A 3 -5.89 14.13 -9.34
CA LEU A 3 -6.87 13.41 -8.49
C LEU A 3 -7.16 11.99 -9.02
N PHE A 4 -7.28 11.82 -10.33
CA PHE A 4 -7.50 10.49 -10.92
C PHE A 4 -6.29 9.58 -10.76
N TYR A 5 -5.07 10.13 -10.81
CA TYR A 5 -3.85 9.37 -10.50
C TYR A 5 -3.85 8.87 -9.04
N ILE A 6 -4.24 9.74 -8.09
CA ILE A 6 -4.44 9.35 -6.68
C ILE A 6 -5.51 8.26 -6.59
N GLY A 7 -6.63 8.38 -7.32
CA GLY A 7 -7.70 7.41 -7.33
C GLY A 7 -7.26 6.02 -7.80
N GLY A 8 -6.39 5.98 -8.82
CA GLY A 8 -5.74 4.74 -9.27
C GLY A 8 -4.86 4.11 -8.19
N ILE A 9 -4.01 4.90 -7.51
CA ILE A 9 -3.20 4.41 -6.39
C ILE A 9 -4.08 3.86 -5.26
N VAL A 10 -5.15 4.58 -4.88
CA VAL A 10 -6.06 4.16 -3.81
C VAL A 10 -6.78 2.87 -4.17
N LYS A 11 -7.29 2.76 -5.40
CA LYS A 11 -7.97 1.56 -5.92
C LYS A 11 -7.07 0.32 -5.86
N HIS A 12 -5.83 0.46 -6.31
CA HIS A 12 -4.89 -0.64 -6.45
C HIS A 12 -3.94 -0.79 -5.25
N ALA A 13 -4.17 -0.07 -4.15
CA ALA A 13 -3.22 0.04 -3.04
C ALA A 13 -2.84 -1.32 -2.43
N LYS A 14 -3.81 -2.24 -2.32
CA LYS A 14 -3.57 -3.57 -1.79
C LYS A 14 -2.65 -4.41 -2.68
N ALA A 15 -2.89 -4.41 -3.99
CA ALA A 15 -1.99 -5.05 -4.95
C ALA A 15 -0.61 -4.36 -4.98
N LEU A 16 -0.58 -3.03 -4.88
CA LEU A 16 0.67 -2.28 -4.79
C LEU A 16 1.51 -2.67 -3.57
N ASN A 17 0.89 -2.98 -2.42
CA ASN A 17 1.64 -3.38 -1.22
C ASN A 17 2.54 -4.59 -1.48
N ALA A 18 2.15 -5.53 -2.33
CA ALA A 18 3.00 -6.69 -2.65
C ALA A 18 4.35 -6.28 -3.27
N ILE A 19 4.38 -5.16 -4.00
CA ILE A 19 5.58 -4.67 -4.70
C ILE A 19 6.26 -3.55 -3.89
N THR A 20 5.49 -2.67 -3.24
CA THR A 20 6.00 -1.51 -2.49
C THR A 20 6.36 -1.82 -1.04
N ASN A 21 5.90 -2.95 -0.51
CA ASN A 21 6.13 -3.44 0.84
C ASN A 21 6.43 -4.96 0.83
N PRO A 22 7.41 -5.43 0.04
CA PRO A 22 7.50 -6.83 -0.36
C PRO A 22 8.18 -7.74 0.67
N GLY A 23 8.14 -7.37 1.96
CA GLY A 23 8.74 -8.13 3.05
C GLY A 23 7.80 -8.22 4.25
N THR A 24 7.82 -9.34 4.97
CA THR A 24 7.01 -9.51 6.19
C THR A 24 7.27 -8.42 7.22
N ASN A 25 8.50 -7.89 7.26
CA ASN A 25 8.89 -6.79 8.15
C ASN A 25 8.23 -5.45 7.78
N SER A 26 7.87 -5.23 6.52
CA SER A 26 7.14 -4.03 6.09
C SER A 26 5.81 -3.86 6.85
N TYR A 27 5.15 -4.97 7.14
CA TYR A 27 3.86 -4.99 7.83
C TYR A 27 3.98 -4.82 9.35
N LYS A 28 5.20 -4.96 9.91
CA LYS A 28 5.50 -4.53 11.28
C LYS A 28 5.59 -3.01 11.41
N ARG A 29 5.87 -2.31 10.29
CA ARG A 29 5.77 -0.85 10.21
C ARG A 29 4.33 -0.40 9.96
N LEU A 30 3.57 -1.10 9.12
CA LEU A 30 2.19 -0.75 8.75
C LEU A 30 1.16 -1.20 9.81
N VAL A 31 1.42 -0.88 11.08
CA VAL A 31 0.53 -1.19 12.20
C VAL A 31 -0.28 0.07 12.56
N PRO A 32 -1.61 -0.02 12.74
CA PRO A 32 -2.42 1.09 13.21
C PRO A 32 -1.85 1.72 14.50
N HIS A 33 -2.08 3.02 14.69
CA HIS A 33 -1.70 3.81 15.88
C HIS A 33 -0.22 4.18 16.07
N TYR A 34 0.70 3.81 15.16
CA TYR A 34 2.14 4.15 15.25
C TYR A 34 2.63 5.11 14.15
N GLU A 35 1.87 6.17 13.83
CA GLU A 35 2.15 7.09 12.71
C GLU A 35 2.24 6.44 11.31
N ALA A 36 1.89 5.16 11.22
CA ALA A 36 1.95 4.41 9.99
C ALA A 36 0.85 4.85 9.02
N PRO A 37 1.18 5.09 7.74
CA PRO A 37 0.22 5.49 6.71
C PRO A 37 -0.63 4.29 6.26
N VAL A 38 -1.57 3.86 7.10
CA VAL A 38 -2.40 2.68 6.84
C VAL A 38 -3.74 3.00 6.20
N LYS A 39 -4.26 4.23 6.40
CA LYS A 39 -5.56 4.67 5.90
C LYS A 39 -5.42 5.21 4.48
N LEU A 40 -6.12 4.60 3.53
CA LEU A 40 -6.09 4.96 2.11
C LEU A 40 -6.93 6.21 1.85
N ALA A 41 -6.41 7.34 2.32
CA ALA A 41 -6.93 8.66 2.08
C ALA A 41 -5.80 9.57 1.59
N TYR A 42 -6.18 10.70 1.00
CA TYR A 42 -5.26 11.78 0.69
C TYR A 42 -5.56 13.03 1.53
N SER A 43 -4.51 13.73 1.96
CA SER A 43 -4.63 14.97 2.74
C SER A 43 -3.44 15.89 2.53
N ALA A 44 -3.65 17.20 2.65
CA ALA A 44 -2.58 18.20 2.54
C ALA A 44 -1.75 18.33 3.83
N LYS A 45 -2.39 18.18 4.99
CA LYS A 45 -1.75 18.39 6.31
C LYS A 45 -1.65 17.12 7.15
N ASN A 46 -2.54 16.14 6.93
CA ASN A 46 -2.63 15.00 7.82
C ASN A 46 -1.54 13.96 7.55
N ARG A 47 -0.73 13.65 8.58
CA ARG A 47 0.35 12.66 8.53
C ARG A 47 -0.13 11.21 8.69
N SER A 48 -1.42 10.96 8.95
CA SER A 48 -1.98 9.61 8.98
C SER A 48 -2.49 9.14 7.61
N ALA A 49 -2.61 10.05 6.65
CA ALA A 49 -3.04 9.73 5.29
C ALA A 49 -1.93 9.00 4.51
N SER A 50 -2.32 7.97 3.75
CA SER A 50 -1.43 7.22 2.87
C SER A 50 -0.83 8.05 1.75
N ILE A 51 -1.56 9.08 1.31
CA ILE A 51 -1.12 10.00 0.26
C ILE A 51 -1.10 11.42 0.83
N ARG A 52 0.06 12.05 0.88
CA ARG A 52 0.21 13.45 1.29
C ARG A 52 0.30 14.35 0.06
N VAL A 53 -0.34 15.52 0.12
CA VAL A 53 -0.16 16.60 -0.85
C VAL A 53 0.69 17.69 -0.21
N PRO A 54 2.01 17.78 -0.50
CA PRO A 54 2.89 18.75 0.16
C PRO A 54 2.47 20.18 -0.14
N HIS A 55 2.50 21.04 0.88
CA HIS A 55 2.36 22.47 0.68
C HIS A 55 3.63 23.02 0.00
N VAL A 56 3.46 23.66 -1.16
CA VAL A 56 4.55 24.22 -1.96
C VAL A 56 4.14 25.60 -2.47
N ALA A 57 5.09 26.54 -2.51
CA ALA A 57 4.85 27.89 -3.01
C ALA A 57 4.79 27.98 -4.55
N SER A 58 5.43 27.03 -5.25
CA SER A 58 5.51 27.03 -6.71
C SER A 58 4.60 25.98 -7.32
N ASP A 59 3.85 26.37 -8.36
CA ASP A 59 3.02 25.46 -9.15
C ASP A 59 3.84 24.35 -9.82
N LYS A 60 5.11 24.61 -10.15
CA LYS A 60 6.02 23.62 -10.75
C LYS A 60 6.44 22.52 -9.76
N ALA A 61 6.28 22.74 -8.46
CA ALA A 61 6.66 21.79 -7.42
C ALA A 61 5.48 20.94 -6.91
N ARG A 62 4.27 21.14 -7.47
CA ARG A 62 3.06 20.40 -7.09
C ARG A 62 3.26 18.91 -7.38
N ARG A 63 3.08 18.09 -6.35
CA ARG A 63 3.25 16.63 -6.41
C ARG A 63 2.37 15.96 -5.36
N ILE A 64 2.29 14.65 -5.45
CA ILE A 64 1.77 13.79 -4.40
C ILE A 64 2.93 13.03 -3.76
N GLU A 65 2.76 12.60 -2.53
CA GLU A 65 3.69 11.74 -1.82
C GLU A 65 2.93 10.51 -1.33
N THR A 66 3.22 9.37 -1.94
CA THR A 66 2.72 8.07 -1.49
C THR A 66 3.64 7.57 -0.37
N ARG A 67 3.09 7.35 0.83
CA ARG A 67 3.88 7.16 2.06
C ARG A 67 3.96 5.72 2.56
N PHE A 68 3.10 4.83 2.06
CA PHE A 68 3.15 3.42 2.45
C PHE A 68 4.40 2.67 1.96
N PRO A 69 5.02 2.94 0.79
CA PRO A 69 6.23 2.23 0.36
C PRO A 69 7.37 2.34 1.37
N ASP A 70 8.25 1.33 1.39
CA ASP A 70 9.43 1.29 2.25
C ASP A 70 10.69 0.82 1.48
N PRO A 71 11.90 0.98 2.07
CA PRO A 71 13.16 0.67 1.37
C PRO A 71 13.43 -0.82 1.10
N ILE A 72 12.58 -1.75 1.57
CA ILE A 72 12.69 -3.17 1.20
C ILE A 72 12.25 -3.36 -0.26
N ALA A 73 11.40 -2.46 -0.77
CA ALA A 73 10.96 -2.48 -2.15
C ALA A 73 12.11 -2.25 -3.13
N ASN A 74 12.13 -3.05 -4.19
CA ASN A 74 12.98 -2.76 -5.34
C ASN A 74 12.49 -1.44 -5.98
N PRO A 75 13.33 -0.39 -6.07
CA PRO A 75 12.90 0.93 -6.52
C PRO A 75 12.38 0.93 -7.97
N TYR A 76 12.94 0.08 -8.84
CA TYR A 76 12.49 -0.03 -10.23
C TYR A 76 11.06 -0.55 -10.31
N LEU A 77 10.75 -1.61 -9.55
CA LEU A 77 9.43 -2.22 -9.52
C LEU A 77 8.42 -1.31 -8.81
N CYS A 78 8.83 -0.71 -7.70
CA CYS A 78 8.01 0.22 -6.92
C CYS A 78 7.53 1.40 -7.77
N PHE A 79 8.45 2.10 -8.45
CA PHE A 79 8.08 3.25 -9.28
C PHE A 79 7.25 2.83 -10.50
N SER A 80 7.58 1.71 -11.12
CA SER A 80 6.82 1.18 -12.27
C SER A 80 5.38 0.83 -11.86
N ALA A 81 5.19 0.12 -10.75
CA ALA A 81 3.86 -0.25 -10.26
C ALA A 81 3.02 0.99 -9.88
N LEU A 82 3.61 1.96 -9.19
CA LEU A 82 2.94 3.22 -8.84
C LEU A 82 2.52 4.01 -10.09
N LEU A 83 3.36 4.04 -11.12
CA LEU A 83 3.03 4.68 -12.40
C LEU A 83 1.86 3.98 -13.07
N MET A 84 1.89 2.65 -13.16
CA MET A 84 0.83 1.85 -13.79
C MET A 84 -0.52 2.04 -13.08
N ALA A 85 -0.53 2.01 -11.74
CA ALA A 85 -1.75 2.25 -10.97
C ALA A 85 -2.32 3.66 -11.21
N GLY A 86 -1.46 4.67 -11.22
CA GLY A 86 -1.89 6.04 -11.47
C GLY A 86 -2.38 6.27 -12.91
N LEU A 87 -1.79 5.58 -13.90
CA LEU A 87 -2.26 5.61 -15.28
C LEU A 87 -3.64 4.95 -15.43
N ASP A 88 -3.89 3.81 -14.77
CA ASP A 88 -5.23 3.19 -14.74
C ASP A 88 -6.26 4.18 -14.16
N GLY A 89 -5.90 4.83 -13.06
CA GLY A 89 -6.68 5.89 -12.44
C GLY A 89 -7.10 6.99 -13.41
N ILE A 90 -6.14 7.51 -14.17
CA ILE A 90 -6.39 8.55 -15.17
C ILE A 90 -7.27 8.06 -16.31
N GLN A 91 -6.98 6.88 -16.88
CA GLN A 91 -7.71 6.32 -18.01
C GLN A 91 -9.18 6.06 -17.67
N ASN A 92 -9.43 5.52 -16.47
CA ASN A 92 -10.76 5.18 -16.00
C ASN A 92 -11.45 6.31 -15.21
N ARG A 93 -10.81 7.48 -15.09
CA ARG A 93 -11.32 8.65 -14.33
C ARG A 93 -11.75 8.29 -12.89
N ILE A 94 -10.96 7.45 -12.22
CA ILE A 94 -11.27 6.95 -10.88
C ILE A 94 -11.10 8.09 -9.88
N HIS A 95 -12.20 8.52 -9.24
CA HIS A 95 -12.14 9.56 -8.22
C HIS A 95 -11.65 8.98 -6.87
N PRO A 96 -10.69 9.62 -6.18
CA PRO A 96 -10.12 9.12 -4.92
C PRO A 96 -11.02 9.30 -3.69
N GLY A 97 -12.29 9.70 -3.88
CA GLY A 97 -13.14 10.22 -2.81
C GLY A 97 -12.80 11.66 -2.40
N ASP A 98 -13.50 12.17 -1.39
CA ASP A 98 -13.25 13.49 -0.82
C ASP A 98 -11.99 13.49 0.08
N PRO A 99 -11.29 14.63 0.19
CA PRO A 99 -10.09 14.70 1.03
C PRO A 99 -10.43 14.45 2.50
N ALA A 100 -9.52 13.77 3.19
CA ALA A 100 -9.63 13.61 4.65
C ALA A 100 -9.25 14.93 5.34
N ASP A 101 -10.26 15.75 5.63
CA ASP A 101 -10.12 17.02 6.36
C ASP A 101 -10.06 16.83 7.88
N LYS A 102 -10.62 15.73 8.40
CA LYS A 102 -10.57 15.37 9.82
C LYS A 102 -9.24 14.68 10.17
N ASN A 103 -8.81 14.84 11.42
CA ASN A 103 -7.72 14.04 11.96
C ASN A 103 -8.19 12.57 12.01
N LEU A 104 -7.63 11.73 11.14
CA LEU A 104 -8.04 10.32 11.02
C LEU A 104 -7.80 9.52 12.32
N TYR A 105 -7.04 10.04 13.29
CA TYR A 105 -6.89 9.39 14.61
C TYR A 105 -8.13 9.50 15.49
N ASP A 106 -8.93 10.55 15.30
CA ASP A 106 -10.04 10.89 16.20
C ASP A 106 -11.41 10.52 15.61
N LEU A 107 -11.42 9.73 14.54
CA LEU A 107 -12.68 9.26 13.94
C LEU A 107 -13.37 8.27 14.88
N PRO A 108 -14.70 8.37 15.05
CA PRO A 108 -15.46 7.32 15.71
C PRO A 108 -15.19 5.96 15.04
N PRO A 109 -15.13 4.84 15.80
CA PRO A 109 -14.82 3.52 15.25
C PRO A 109 -15.68 3.11 14.04
N GLU A 110 -16.94 3.54 14.00
CA GLU A 110 -17.87 3.29 12.89
C GLU A 110 -17.53 4.07 11.61
N GLU A 111 -17.01 5.28 11.72
CA GLU A 111 -16.50 6.05 10.57
C GLU A 111 -15.14 5.51 10.13
N ASP A 112 -14.32 5.07 11.09
CA ASP A 112 -12.99 4.56 10.79
C ASP A 112 -13.00 3.24 10.02
N ALA A 113 -13.90 2.33 10.40
CA ALA A 113 -14.06 1.03 9.73
C ALA A 113 -14.47 1.14 8.26
N LYS A 114 -14.99 2.30 7.83
CA LYS A 114 -15.38 2.54 6.43
C LYS A 114 -14.22 3.01 5.55
N ILE A 115 -13.09 3.39 6.16
CA ILE A 115 -11.94 3.89 5.43
C ILE A 115 -11.13 2.69 4.94
N PRO A 116 -10.91 2.54 3.62
CA PRO A 116 -10.08 1.47 3.10
C PRO A 116 -8.66 1.55 3.69
N THR A 117 -8.07 0.39 3.99
CA THR A 117 -6.70 0.31 4.52
C THR A 117 -5.78 -0.46 3.56
N VAL A 118 -4.49 -0.19 3.70
CA VAL A 118 -3.42 -1.06 3.15
C VAL A 118 -3.52 -2.46 3.74
N CYS A 119 -2.82 -3.42 3.13
CA CYS A 119 -2.75 -4.79 3.64
C CYS A 119 -2.08 -4.85 5.01
N ALA A 120 -2.55 -5.76 5.86
CA ALA A 120 -2.01 -6.02 7.19
C ALA A 120 -0.90 -7.09 7.18
N SER A 121 -0.75 -7.84 6.08
CA SER A 121 0.30 -8.86 5.93
C SER A 121 0.80 -8.94 4.49
N LEU A 122 1.99 -9.54 4.32
CA LEU A 122 2.55 -9.82 2.99
C LEU A 122 1.66 -10.81 2.24
N GLU A 123 1.11 -11.82 2.92
CA GLU A 123 0.19 -12.78 2.31
C GLU A 123 -1.06 -12.11 1.72
N GLU A 124 -1.73 -11.22 2.47
CA GLU A 124 -2.90 -10.49 1.97
C GLU A 124 -2.55 -9.66 0.74
N ALA A 125 -1.35 -9.05 0.73
CA ALA A 125 -0.90 -8.26 -0.39
C ALA A 125 -0.61 -9.12 -1.62
N LEU A 126 0.01 -10.29 -1.46
CA LEU A 126 0.26 -11.24 -2.55
C LEU A 126 -1.06 -11.76 -3.15
N GLU A 127 -2.05 -12.10 -2.31
CA GLU A 127 -3.38 -12.46 -2.80
C GLU A 127 -4.08 -11.31 -3.53
N SER A 128 -3.91 -10.08 -3.04
CA SER A 128 -4.47 -8.89 -3.67
C SER A 128 -3.82 -8.61 -5.01
N LEU A 129 -2.50 -8.79 -5.11
CA LEU A 129 -1.75 -8.70 -6.37
C LEU A 129 -2.23 -9.74 -7.36
N ASP A 130 -2.43 -10.98 -6.93
CA ASP A 130 -2.94 -12.06 -7.80
C ASP A 130 -4.30 -11.69 -8.42
N LYS A 131 -5.23 -11.21 -7.59
CA LYS A 131 -6.60 -10.85 -7.98
C LYS A 131 -6.70 -9.56 -8.80
N ASP A 132 -5.78 -8.62 -8.62
CA ASP A 132 -5.83 -7.25 -9.21
C ASP A 132 -4.53 -6.92 -9.99
N ARG A 133 -4.04 -7.86 -10.79
CA ARG A 133 -2.82 -7.70 -11.60
C ARG A 133 -3.02 -7.01 -12.96
N GLU A 134 -4.26 -6.87 -13.44
CA GLU A 134 -4.55 -6.40 -14.81
C GLU A 134 -3.95 -5.02 -15.10
N PHE A 135 -3.98 -4.10 -14.14
CA PHE A 135 -3.44 -2.76 -14.34
C PHE A 135 -1.93 -2.75 -14.58
N LEU A 136 -1.19 -3.76 -14.10
CA LEU A 136 0.26 -3.92 -14.27
C LEU A 136 0.61 -4.51 -15.63
N THR A 137 -0.23 -5.41 -16.17
CA THR A 137 0.08 -6.14 -17.41
C THR A 137 -0.22 -5.32 -18.67
N ARG A 138 -0.98 -4.23 -18.56
CA ARG A 138 -1.27 -3.33 -19.69
C ARG A 138 0.01 -2.80 -20.35
N GLY A 139 0.03 -2.85 -21.68
CA GLY A 139 1.20 -2.42 -22.46
C GLY A 139 2.42 -3.34 -22.31
N GLY A 140 2.28 -4.51 -21.68
CA GLY A 140 3.38 -5.47 -21.49
C GLY A 140 4.46 -5.00 -20.52
N VAL A 141 4.14 -4.10 -19.60
CA VAL A 141 5.11 -3.57 -18.62
C VAL A 141 5.51 -4.65 -17.61
N PHE A 142 4.53 -5.38 -17.09
CA PHE A 142 4.71 -6.60 -16.32
C PHE A 142 4.10 -7.77 -17.10
N SER A 143 4.70 -8.95 -17.03
CA SER A 143 4.10 -10.18 -17.57
C SER A 143 3.44 -10.99 -16.46
N ASP A 144 2.41 -11.78 -16.81
CA ASP A 144 1.77 -12.68 -15.86
C ASP A 144 2.76 -13.70 -15.29
N ASP A 145 3.66 -14.24 -16.11
CA ASP A 145 4.70 -15.17 -15.68
C ASP A 145 5.61 -14.54 -14.61
N TRP A 146 5.99 -13.27 -14.79
CA TRP A 146 6.81 -12.57 -13.82
C TRP A 146 6.04 -12.33 -12.52
N ILE A 147 4.77 -11.91 -12.60
CA ILE A 147 3.94 -11.66 -11.41
C ILE A 147 3.74 -12.96 -10.62
N SER A 148 3.44 -14.06 -11.31
CA SER A 148 3.25 -15.37 -10.67
C SER A 148 4.55 -15.86 -10.02
N ALA A 149 5.69 -15.78 -10.71
CA ALA A 149 6.99 -16.14 -10.14
C ALA A 149 7.37 -15.25 -8.94
N PHE A 150 7.05 -13.96 -9.00
CA PHE A 150 7.25 -13.03 -7.88
C PHE A 150 6.41 -13.41 -6.67
N ILE A 151 5.14 -13.77 -6.87
CA ILE A 151 4.25 -14.22 -5.81
C ILE A 151 4.77 -15.49 -5.15
N GLU A 152 5.18 -16.49 -5.93
CA GLU A 152 5.76 -17.74 -5.43
C GLU A 152 7.00 -17.47 -4.57
N LEU A 153 7.95 -16.68 -5.10
CA LEU A 153 9.18 -16.31 -4.39
C LEU A 153 8.88 -15.62 -3.04
N LYS A 154 7.88 -14.74 -2.99
CA LYS A 154 7.51 -14.03 -1.77
C LYS A 154 6.69 -14.87 -0.82
N MET A 155 5.94 -15.85 -1.31
CA MET A 155 5.24 -16.81 -0.47
C MET A 155 6.23 -17.72 0.28
N ASP A 156 7.40 -18.02 -0.29
CA ASP A 156 8.46 -18.73 0.44
C ASP A 156 8.97 -17.93 1.65
N GLU A 157 9.11 -16.62 1.52
CA GLU A 157 9.46 -15.74 2.64
C GLU A 157 8.37 -15.73 3.73
N VAL A 158 7.09 -15.68 3.32
CA VAL A 158 5.94 -15.78 4.24
C VAL A 158 5.96 -17.10 5.00
N ASN A 159 6.09 -18.21 4.28
CA ASN A 159 6.10 -19.56 4.84
C ASN A 159 7.27 -19.75 5.81
N LYS A 160 8.46 -19.25 5.46
CA LYS A 160 9.63 -19.31 6.35
C LYS A 160 9.37 -18.62 7.69
N VAL A 161 8.78 -17.43 7.68
CA VAL A 161 8.43 -16.72 8.93
C VAL A 161 7.33 -17.46 9.68
N ARG A 162 6.30 -17.96 8.99
CA ARG A 162 5.18 -18.70 9.59
C ARG A 162 5.61 -19.99 10.31
N MET A 163 6.57 -20.72 9.73
CA MET A 163 7.04 -21.99 10.28
C MET A 163 8.12 -21.84 11.37
N THR A 164 8.61 -20.62 11.60
CA THR A 164 9.67 -20.35 12.58
C THR A 164 9.05 -19.83 13.87
N THR A 165 9.26 -20.53 14.99
CA THR A 165 8.84 -20.08 16.32
C THR A 165 9.42 -18.70 16.65
N HIS A 166 8.58 -17.77 17.10
CA HIS A 166 9.00 -16.41 17.42
C HIS A 166 9.35 -16.28 18.92
N PRO A 167 10.42 -15.56 19.32
CA PRO A 167 10.77 -15.43 20.75
C PRO A 167 9.64 -14.93 21.66
N VAL A 168 8.76 -14.06 21.14
CA VAL A 168 7.56 -13.58 21.86
C VAL A 168 6.59 -14.72 22.19
N GLU A 169 6.53 -15.78 21.39
CA GLU A 169 5.67 -16.94 21.68
C GLU A 169 6.13 -17.69 22.93
N PHE A 170 7.43 -17.67 23.26
CA PHE A 170 7.91 -18.20 24.54
C PHE A 170 7.44 -17.34 25.70
N GLU A 171 7.49 -16.00 25.58
CA GLU A 171 6.96 -15.12 26.63
C GLU A 171 5.46 -15.35 26.86
N LEU A 172 4.69 -15.52 25.80
CA LEU A 172 3.23 -15.67 25.86
C LEU A 172 2.79 -17.08 26.29
N TYR A 173 3.48 -18.13 25.85
CA TYR A 173 2.97 -19.50 25.88
C TYR A 173 3.94 -20.53 26.48
N TYR A 174 5.09 -20.14 27.02
CA TYR A 174 6.02 -21.13 27.60
C TYR A 174 5.48 -21.81 28.88
N SER A 175 4.67 -21.07 29.66
CA SER A 175 4.16 -21.52 30.96
C SER A 175 2.64 -21.74 30.97
N CYS A 176 2.00 -21.85 29.80
CA CYS A 176 0.57 -22.08 29.70
C CYS A 176 0.19 -23.55 29.98
#